data_AF-A0A151UID4-F1
#
_entry.id   AF-A0A151UID4-F1
#
_cell.length_a   1.000
_cell.length_b   1.000
_cell.length_c   1.000
_cell.angle_alpha   90.00
_cell.angle_beta   90.00
_cell.angle_gamma   90.00
#
_symmetry.space_group_name_H-M   'P 1'
#
loop_
_entity.id
_entity.type
_entity.pdbx_description
1 polymer ?
#
loop_
_entity_poly.entity_id
_entity_poly.type
_entity_poly.pdbx_seq_one_letter_code
_entity_poly.pdbx_strand_id
1 'polypeptide(L)'
;MIHAGPIDDSLLRLQPFHISEHIWNGAEDRVLKVRRATQSELRGVEIPVAIQDLLQRVGFMGVVQISYFPVDNHLISALVERWRPDTHTFHMPFDECTIILEDVAMLLGLKISGAPITGYATLDWGALVERLLGMTPPESMLVGGRLRMSWIDRHFSNVSEHIHSQEQLERYTRAFILRIIRGYLLTDHSRSFVSLRYLSFLEDLDACGQMSWGSCVLANMYRELCVCTNYDHKEIGDSGILVQLWAWYRFPFLAPPHPPLSTFHVPLGARLVTILCVIDLRINIFRINLYIEVLMFFYLFL
;
A
#
# COMPACT_ATOMS: atom_id res chain seq x y z
N MET A 1 37.24 12.80 -4.98
CA MET A 1 35.78 12.64 -4.99
C MET A 1 35.52 11.15 -4.92
N ILE A 2 34.88 10.67 -3.85
CA ILE A 2 34.52 9.26 -3.74
C ILE A 2 33.33 9.05 -4.67
N HIS A 3 33.48 8.18 -5.66
CA HIS A 3 32.38 7.79 -6.53
C HIS A 3 31.41 6.94 -5.70
N ALA A 4 30.21 7.47 -5.44
CA ALA A 4 29.19 6.79 -4.65
C ALA A 4 28.42 5.71 -5.44
N GLY A 5 28.70 5.58 -6.74
CA GLY A 5 28.16 4.55 -7.61
C GLY A 5 28.99 3.27 -7.65
N PRO A 6 28.46 2.20 -8.28
CA PRO A 6 29.15 0.92 -8.37
C PRO A 6 30.48 1.04 -9.13
N ILE A 7 31.36 0.07 -8.89
CA ILE A 7 32.65 -0.05 -9.59
C ILE A 7 32.43 -0.37 -11.09
N ASP A 8 31.36 -1.09 -11.41
CA ASP A 8 30.93 -1.43 -12.77
C ASP A 8 29.45 -1.04 -12.94
N ASP A 9 29.18 -0.11 -13.85
CA ASP A 9 27.85 0.39 -14.18
C ASP A 9 27.27 -0.24 -15.46
N SER A 10 28.01 -1.15 -16.13
CA SER A 10 27.63 -1.71 -17.43
C SER A 10 26.30 -2.50 -17.40
N LEU A 11 25.90 -2.94 -16.21
CA LEU A 11 24.64 -3.66 -15.98
C LEU A 11 23.49 -2.75 -15.54
N LEU A 12 23.75 -1.48 -15.18
CA LEU A 12 22.73 -0.55 -14.70
C LEU A 12 22.08 0.24 -15.85
N ARG A 13 21.33 -0.45 -16.70
CA ARG A 13 20.76 0.12 -17.94
C ARG A 13 19.79 1.27 -17.68
N LEU A 14 19.16 1.31 -16.50
CA LEU A 14 18.20 2.34 -16.12
C LEU A 14 18.78 3.43 -15.22
N GLN A 15 20.08 3.36 -14.89
CA GLN A 15 20.77 4.33 -14.02
C GLN A 15 20.62 5.80 -14.45
N PRO A 16 20.68 6.17 -15.75
CA PRO A 16 20.59 7.57 -16.16
C PRO A 16 19.30 8.29 -15.74
N PHE A 17 18.25 7.53 -15.45
CA PHE A 17 16.95 8.05 -14.98
C PHE A 17 16.73 7.80 -13.50
N HIS A 18 17.61 7.03 -12.85
CA HIS A 18 17.46 6.58 -11.48
C HIS A 18 17.81 7.70 -10.50
N ILE A 19 17.04 7.84 -9.42
CA ILE A 19 17.19 8.92 -8.43
C ILE A 19 18.60 8.99 -7.83
N SER A 20 19.26 7.85 -7.62
CA SER A 20 20.63 7.82 -7.10
C SER A 20 21.62 8.53 -8.02
N GLU A 21 21.41 8.55 -9.33
CA GLU A 21 22.26 9.29 -10.27
C GLU A 21 22.24 10.78 -9.96
N HIS A 22 21.06 11.33 -9.67
CA HIS A 22 20.90 12.73 -9.32
C HIS A 22 21.56 13.05 -7.97
N ILE A 23 21.43 12.14 -6.99
CA ILE A 23 22.09 12.27 -5.68
C ILE A 23 23.61 12.25 -5.84
N TRP A 24 24.16 11.33 -6.65
CA TRP A 24 25.60 11.24 -6.91
C TRP A 24 26.16 12.48 -7.60
N ASN A 25 25.35 13.13 -8.44
CA ASN A 25 25.69 14.37 -9.13
C ASN A 25 25.44 15.63 -8.29
N GLY A 26 25.06 15.49 -7.01
CA GLY A 26 24.85 16.60 -6.08
C GLY A 26 23.60 17.43 -6.36
N ALA A 27 22.59 16.84 -7.01
CA ALA A 27 21.27 17.46 -7.12
C ALA A 27 20.61 17.61 -5.73
N GLU A 28 19.65 18.52 -5.63
CA GLU A 28 18.89 18.70 -4.39
C GLU A 28 18.12 17.43 -4.00
N ASP A 29 18.04 17.16 -2.70
CA ASP A 29 17.22 16.08 -2.16
C ASP A 29 15.75 16.30 -2.56
N ARG A 30 15.19 15.34 -3.28
CA ARG A 30 13.75 15.35 -3.58
C ARG A 30 12.97 14.82 -2.38
N VAL A 31 11.81 15.40 -2.14
CA VAL A 31 10.84 14.85 -1.17
C VAL A 31 9.89 13.91 -1.91
N LEU A 32 10.04 12.60 -1.69
CA LEU A 32 9.05 11.61 -2.14
C LEU A 32 7.86 11.62 -1.19
N LYS A 33 6.68 11.95 -1.72
CA LYS A 33 5.44 11.95 -0.94
C LYS A 33 4.74 10.59 -1.04
N VAL A 34 4.59 9.90 0.09
CA VAL A 34 3.74 8.71 0.15
C VAL A 34 2.27 9.14 0.13
N ARG A 35 1.53 8.68 -0.88
CA ARG A 35 0.09 8.90 -0.97
C ARG A 35 -0.64 7.91 -0.04
N ARG A 36 -1.65 8.42 0.65
CA ARG A 36 -2.59 7.65 1.46
C ARG A 36 -3.91 8.38 1.56
N ALA A 37 -4.99 7.64 1.85
CA ALA A 37 -6.20 8.27 2.36
C ALA A 37 -5.90 9.01 3.67
N THR A 38 -6.39 10.24 3.80
CA THR A 38 -6.26 11.04 5.02
C THR A 38 -7.25 10.56 6.09
N GLN A 39 -6.92 10.79 7.37
CA GLN A 39 -7.79 10.47 8.53
C GLN A 39 -9.22 11.05 8.42
N SER A 40 -9.39 12.11 7.62
CA SER A 40 -10.69 12.73 7.33
C SER A 40 -11.54 11.94 6.32
N GLU A 41 -10.94 11.13 5.45
CA GLU A 41 -11.62 10.41 4.37
C GLU A 41 -12.23 9.08 4.86
N LEU A 42 -11.73 8.57 5.99
CA LEU A 42 -12.26 7.41 6.71
C LEU A 42 -12.25 7.74 8.21
N ARG A 43 -13.25 8.48 8.70
CA ARG A 43 -13.33 9.01 10.08
C ARG A 43 -13.11 7.94 11.16
N GLY A 44 -11.90 7.74 11.71
CA GLY A 44 -11.68 7.01 12.97
C GLY A 44 -12.53 5.75 13.15
N VAL A 45 -12.80 5.04 12.05
CA VAL A 45 -13.90 4.06 11.98
C VAL A 45 -13.36 2.80 12.62
N GLU A 46 -13.80 2.52 13.85
CA GLU A 46 -13.82 1.15 14.35
C GLU A 46 -14.48 0.28 13.28
N ILE A 47 -13.81 -0.79 12.88
CA ILE A 47 -14.30 -1.70 11.84
C ILE A 47 -15.71 -2.15 12.26
N PRO A 48 -16.77 -1.79 11.50
CA PRO A 48 -18.12 -2.04 11.96
C PRO A 48 -18.33 -3.53 12.19
N VAL A 49 -18.73 -3.91 13.41
CA VAL A 49 -18.88 -5.30 13.83
C VAL A 49 -19.74 -6.08 12.83
N ALA A 50 -20.79 -5.44 12.31
CA ALA A 50 -21.71 -6.02 11.34
C ALA A 50 -21.05 -6.56 10.06
N ILE A 51 -19.90 -6.02 9.64
CA ILE A 51 -19.21 -6.48 8.41
C ILE A 51 -17.96 -7.30 8.67
N GLN A 52 -17.58 -7.54 9.94
CA GLN A 52 -16.33 -8.21 10.26
C GLN A 52 -16.28 -9.64 9.70
N ASP A 53 -17.37 -10.40 9.81
CA ASP A 53 -17.45 -11.76 9.25
C ASP A 53 -17.31 -11.77 7.73
N LEU A 54 -17.92 -10.79 7.05
CA LEU A 54 -17.78 -10.64 5.60
C LEU A 54 -16.35 -10.25 5.22
N LEU A 55 -15.72 -9.32 5.96
CA LEU A 55 -14.32 -8.92 5.76
C LEU A 55 -13.34 -10.07 5.98
N GLN A 56 -13.61 -10.93 6.96
CA GLN A 56 -12.84 -12.15 7.22
C GLN A 56 -13.00 -13.15 6.08
N ARG A 57 -14.24 -13.36 5.61
CA ARG A 57 -14.58 -14.27 4.51
C ARG A 57 -13.95 -13.86 3.18
N VAL A 58 -13.90 -12.57 2.86
CA VAL A 58 -13.21 -12.05 1.65
C VAL A 58 -11.69 -11.98 1.81
N GLY A 59 -11.15 -12.15 3.03
CA GLY A 59 -9.72 -12.07 3.31
C GLY A 59 -9.14 -10.64 3.40
N PHE A 60 -9.97 -9.62 3.68
CA PHE A 60 -9.53 -8.23 3.80
C PHE A 60 -9.34 -7.76 5.25
N MET A 61 -9.78 -8.54 6.24
CA MET A 61 -9.71 -8.17 7.67
C MET A 61 -8.32 -7.64 8.08
N GLY A 62 -7.26 -8.34 7.66
CA GLY A 62 -5.88 -7.98 7.95
C GLY A 62 -5.49 -6.57 7.47
N VAL A 63 -5.87 -6.23 6.24
CA VAL A 63 -5.62 -4.92 5.64
C VAL A 63 -6.39 -3.82 6.37
N VAL A 64 -7.65 -4.09 6.70
CA VAL A 64 -8.48 -3.10 7.39
C VAL A 64 -7.88 -2.76 8.75
N GLN A 65 -7.34 -3.73 9.48
CA GLN A 65 -6.69 -3.51 10.77
C GLN A 65 -5.45 -2.60 10.69
N ILE A 66 -4.74 -2.60 9.55
CA ILE A 66 -3.55 -1.76 9.30
C ILE A 66 -3.82 -0.53 8.44
N SER A 67 -5.08 -0.28 8.08
CA SER A 67 -5.44 0.83 7.19
C SER A 67 -4.98 2.19 7.72
N TYR A 68 -4.85 2.38 9.04
CA TYR A 68 -4.38 3.64 9.62
C TYR A 68 -2.90 3.64 10.03
N PHE A 69 -2.11 2.71 9.49
CA PHE A 69 -0.70 2.62 9.84
C PHE A 69 0.07 3.87 9.39
N PRO A 70 0.76 4.58 10.31
CA PRO A 70 1.55 5.74 9.94
C PRO A 70 2.77 5.30 9.13
N VAL A 71 2.99 5.98 8.01
CA VAL A 71 4.12 5.71 7.11
C VAL A 71 5.16 6.82 7.23
N ASP A 72 6.40 6.41 7.40
CA ASP A 72 7.59 7.26 7.40
C ASP A 72 8.04 7.50 5.95
N ASN A 73 7.79 8.71 5.45
CA ASN A 73 8.19 9.10 4.09
C ASN A 73 9.70 9.01 3.86
N HIS A 74 10.53 9.24 4.88
CA HIS A 74 11.98 9.20 4.74
C HIS A 74 12.47 7.77 4.57
N LEU A 75 11.93 6.83 5.35
CA LEU A 75 12.21 5.41 5.18
C LEU A 75 11.83 4.93 3.78
N ILE A 76 10.64 5.31 3.29
CA ILE A 76 10.21 4.93 1.94
C ILE A 76 11.10 5.56 0.86
N SER A 77 11.47 6.84 0.98
CA SER A 77 12.39 7.50 0.04
C SER A 77 13.74 6.77 -0.01
N ALA A 78 14.32 6.47 1.16
CA ALA A 78 15.59 5.78 1.26
C ALA A 78 15.55 4.36 0.64
N LEU A 79 14.42 3.65 0.75
CA LEU A 79 14.24 2.35 0.12
C LEU A 79 14.04 2.47 -1.40
N VAL A 80 13.32 3.50 -1.87
CA VAL A 80 13.18 3.77 -3.32
C VAL A 80 14.54 4.07 -3.95
N GLU A 81 15.43 4.81 -3.27
CA GLU A 81 16.82 5.03 -3.73
C GLU A 81 17.64 3.74 -3.89
N ARG A 82 17.26 2.69 -3.15
CA ARG A 82 17.94 1.40 -3.15
C ARG A 82 17.27 0.38 -4.08
N TRP A 83 16.05 0.64 -4.52
CA TRP A 83 15.36 -0.21 -5.48
C TRP A 83 16.09 -0.21 -6.82
N ARG A 84 16.21 -1.37 -7.46
CA ARG A 84 16.74 -1.51 -8.82
C ARG A 84 15.66 -2.10 -9.73
N PRO A 85 15.14 -1.30 -10.68
CA PRO A 85 14.09 -1.78 -11.59
C PRO A 85 14.55 -2.92 -12.50
N ASP A 86 15.85 -3.01 -12.81
CA ASP A 86 16.41 -4.07 -13.65
C ASP A 86 16.25 -5.48 -13.03
N THR A 87 16.39 -5.59 -11.71
CA THR A 87 16.35 -6.86 -10.95
C THR A 87 15.08 -7.01 -10.12
N HIS A 88 14.32 -5.93 -9.90
CA HIS A 88 13.22 -5.86 -8.93
C HIS A 88 13.66 -6.23 -7.50
N THR A 89 14.84 -5.75 -7.10
CA THR A 89 15.41 -5.94 -5.78
C THR A 89 15.88 -4.62 -5.18
N PHE A 90 15.94 -4.56 -3.85
CA PHE A 90 16.66 -3.53 -3.12
C PHE A 90 18.13 -3.92 -3.04
N HIS A 91 19.01 -3.02 -3.48
CA HIS A 91 20.45 -3.15 -3.33
C HIS A 91 20.84 -2.59 -1.96
N MET A 92 21.16 -3.48 -1.04
CA MET A 92 21.62 -3.15 0.30
C MET A 92 23.14 -3.34 0.39
N PRO A 93 23.82 -2.79 1.41
CA PRO A 93 25.27 -2.95 1.53
C PRO A 93 25.73 -4.40 1.71
N PHE A 94 24.86 -5.29 2.17
CA PHE A 94 25.18 -6.69 2.44
C PHE A 94 24.80 -7.64 1.29
N ASP A 95 23.71 -7.35 0.55
CA ASP A 95 23.25 -8.13 -0.60
C ASP A 95 22.00 -7.48 -1.23
N GLU A 96 21.51 -8.06 -2.31
CA GLU A 96 20.17 -7.82 -2.86
C GLU A 96 19.09 -8.53 -2.03
N CYS A 97 17.95 -7.86 -1.86
CA CYS A 97 16.76 -8.48 -1.27
C CYS A 97 15.47 -7.89 -1.83
N THR A 98 14.36 -8.60 -1.76
CA THR A 98 13.06 -8.08 -2.24
C THR A 98 11.92 -8.53 -1.35
N ILE A 99 10.77 -7.86 -1.51
CA ILE A 99 9.52 -8.23 -0.85
C ILE A 99 8.89 -9.36 -1.65
N ILE A 100 8.56 -10.49 -1.03
CA ILE A 100 7.99 -11.65 -1.71
C ILE A 100 6.51 -11.87 -1.34
N LEU A 101 5.86 -12.85 -1.98
CA LEU A 101 4.45 -13.15 -1.70
C LEU A 101 4.23 -13.55 -0.24
N GLU A 102 5.14 -14.31 0.34
CA GLU A 102 5.10 -14.71 1.74
C GLU A 102 5.05 -13.49 2.66
N ASP A 103 5.82 -12.44 2.37
CA ASP A 103 5.77 -11.18 3.14
C ASP A 103 4.39 -10.54 3.05
N VAL A 104 3.76 -10.53 1.87
CA VAL A 104 2.42 -9.98 1.69
C VAL A 104 1.38 -10.73 2.51
N ALA A 105 1.44 -12.07 2.50
CA ALA A 105 0.56 -12.90 3.30
C ALA A 105 0.77 -12.67 4.80
N MET A 106 2.03 -12.62 5.25
CA MET A 106 2.36 -12.47 6.68
C MET A 106 2.07 -11.05 7.21
N LEU A 107 2.39 -10.02 6.44
CA LEU A 107 2.30 -8.63 6.88
C LEU A 107 0.89 -8.06 6.72
N LEU A 108 0.22 -8.32 5.60
CA LEU A 108 -1.10 -7.75 5.28
C LEU A 108 -2.25 -8.74 5.50
N GLY A 109 -1.98 -10.05 5.58
CA GLY A 109 -3.01 -11.08 5.70
C GLY A 109 -3.77 -11.36 4.40
N LEU A 110 -3.27 -10.88 3.27
CA LEU A 110 -3.89 -11.08 1.97
C LEU A 110 -3.61 -12.48 1.42
N LYS A 111 -4.60 -13.05 0.75
CA LYS A 111 -4.43 -14.34 0.07
C LYS A 111 -3.48 -14.20 -1.13
N ILE A 112 -2.48 -15.07 -1.19
CA ILE A 112 -1.44 -15.08 -2.24
C ILE A 112 -1.60 -16.20 -3.27
N SER A 113 -2.47 -17.18 -2.99
CA SER A 113 -2.81 -18.26 -3.91
C SER A 113 -4.25 -18.12 -4.41
N GLY A 114 -4.53 -18.66 -5.60
CA GLY A 114 -5.86 -18.64 -6.20
C GLY A 114 -5.92 -17.85 -7.51
N ALA A 115 -7.14 -17.49 -7.92
CA ALA A 115 -7.37 -16.88 -9.23
C ALA A 115 -6.69 -15.49 -9.34
N PRO A 116 -6.05 -15.15 -10.47
CA PRO A 116 -5.42 -13.86 -10.67
C PRO A 116 -6.45 -12.75 -10.86
N ILE A 117 -6.10 -11.54 -10.41
CA ILE A 117 -6.93 -10.34 -10.61
C ILE A 117 -6.58 -9.70 -11.95
N THR A 118 -7.28 -10.15 -12.99
CA THR A 118 -7.11 -9.63 -14.36
C THR A 118 -8.00 -8.40 -14.60
N GLY A 119 -7.89 -7.73 -15.74
CA GLY A 119 -8.72 -6.55 -16.05
C GLY A 119 -9.89 -6.93 -16.95
N TYR A 120 -11.09 -6.42 -16.67
CA TYR A 120 -12.17 -6.39 -17.65
C TYR A 120 -12.11 -5.05 -18.40
N ALA A 121 -11.95 -5.10 -19.73
CA ALA A 121 -11.73 -3.90 -20.55
C ALA A 121 -13.02 -3.11 -20.83
N THR A 122 -14.18 -3.77 -20.81
CA THR A 122 -15.47 -3.18 -21.20
C THR A 122 -16.61 -3.81 -20.41
N LEU A 123 -17.21 -3.02 -19.52
CA LEU A 123 -18.45 -3.34 -18.81
C LEU A 123 -19.34 -2.10 -18.83
N ASP A 124 -20.66 -2.29 -18.72
CA ASP A 124 -21.55 -1.20 -18.32
C ASP A 124 -21.31 -0.90 -16.84
N TRP A 125 -20.48 0.10 -16.60
CA TRP A 125 -20.06 0.50 -15.26
C TRP A 125 -21.22 1.06 -14.43
N GLY A 126 -22.18 1.74 -15.06
CA GLY A 126 -23.37 2.26 -14.38
C GLY A 126 -24.24 1.11 -13.87
N ALA A 127 -24.54 0.15 -14.75
CA ALA A 127 -25.29 -1.04 -14.41
C ALA A 127 -24.56 -1.91 -13.36
N LEU A 128 -23.23 -2.01 -13.42
CA LEU A 128 -22.44 -2.73 -12.41
C LEU A 128 -22.59 -2.09 -11.03
N VAL A 129 -22.50 -0.75 -10.94
CA VAL A 129 -22.65 -0.03 -9.67
C VAL A 129 -24.08 -0.15 -9.15
N GLU A 130 -25.10 0.02 -9.99
CA GLU A 130 -26.49 -0.15 -9.60
C GLU A 130 -26.76 -1.55 -9.04
N ARG A 131 -26.28 -2.58 -9.74
CA ARG A 131 -26.49 -3.97 -9.34
C ARG A 131 -25.78 -4.30 -8.02
N LEU A 132 -24.52 -3.91 -7.87
CA LEU A 132 -23.67 -4.33 -6.74
C LEU A 132 -23.71 -3.40 -5.53
N LEU A 133 -24.07 -2.13 -5.72
CA LEU A 133 -24.22 -1.14 -4.64
C LEU A 133 -25.68 -0.70 -4.42
N GLY A 134 -26.61 -1.07 -5.31
CA GLY A 134 -28.05 -0.78 -5.16
C GLY A 134 -28.44 0.65 -5.55
N MET A 135 -27.53 1.43 -6.16
CA MET A 135 -27.77 2.82 -6.52
C MET A 135 -27.06 3.16 -7.83
N THR A 136 -27.71 3.91 -8.71
CA THR A 136 -27.11 4.39 -9.95
C THR A 136 -26.42 5.74 -9.69
N PRO A 137 -25.09 5.82 -9.86
CA PRO A 137 -24.38 7.08 -9.72
C PRO A 137 -24.72 8.02 -10.89
N PRO A 138 -24.79 9.35 -10.67
CA PRO A 138 -24.88 10.31 -11.77
C PRO A 138 -23.70 10.15 -12.74
N GLU A 139 -23.91 10.44 -14.01
CA GLU A 139 -22.84 10.37 -15.04
C GLU A 139 -21.60 11.18 -14.66
N SER A 140 -21.78 12.32 -13.97
CA SER A 140 -20.67 13.16 -13.49
C SER A 140 -19.77 12.51 -12.44
N MET A 141 -20.22 11.41 -11.82
CA MET A 141 -19.45 10.64 -10.84
C MET A 141 -18.73 9.45 -11.47
N LEU A 142 -19.01 9.13 -12.74
CA LEU A 142 -18.42 8.02 -13.48
C LEU A 142 -17.54 8.54 -14.62
N VAL A 143 -16.23 8.24 -14.57
CA VAL A 143 -15.28 8.67 -15.61
C VAL A 143 -14.36 7.53 -16.00
N GLY A 144 -14.57 6.97 -17.19
CA GLY A 144 -13.71 5.94 -17.77
C GLY A 144 -13.58 4.68 -16.90
N GLY A 145 -14.71 4.13 -16.43
CA GLY A 145 -14.71 2.95 -15.56
C GLY A 145 -14.20 3.21 -14.14
N ARG A 146 -14.25 4.46 -13.69
CA ARG A 146 -13.89 4.86 -12.33
C ARG A 146 -15.03 5.60 -11.68
N LEU A 147 -15.23 5.37 -10.39
CA LEU A 147 -16.26 6.00 -9.57
C LEU A 147 -15.64 6.99 -8.59
N ARG A 148 -16.27 8.16 -8.44
CA ARG A 148 -15.80 9.19 -7.53
C ARG A 148 -15.94 8.78 -6.06
N MET A 149 -14.87 8.90 -5.29
CA MET A 149 -14.85 8.52 -3.86
C MET A 149 -15.87 9.30 -3.04
N SER A 150 -16.04 10.60 -3.32
CA SER A 150 -17.03 11.43 -2.61
C SER A 150 -18.47 10.95 -2.78
N TRP A 151 -18.78 10.20 -3.84
CA TRP A 151 -20.09 9.57 -3.99
C TRP A 151 -20.22 8.36 -3.05
N ILE A 152 -19.19 7.49 -3.00
CA ILE A 152 -19.16 6.36 -2.07
C ILE A 152 -19.25 6.87 -0.62
N ASP A 153 -18.45 7.86 -0.25
CA ASP A 153 -18.42 8.46 1.08
C ASP A 153 -19.76 9.07 1.50
N ARG A 154 -20.48 9.68 0.56
CA ARG A 154 -21.83 10.21 0.83
C ARG A 154 -22.84 9.11 1.13
N HIS A 155 -22.83 8.02 0.37
CA HIS A 155 -23.90 7.02 0.40
C HIS A 155 -23.63 5.81 1.31
N PHE A 156 -22.36 5.58 1.67
CA PHE A 156 -21.95 4.41 2.46
C PHE A 156 -21.14 4.81 3.69
N SER A 157 -21.32 6.01 4.24
CA SER A 157 -20.55 6.47 5.41
C SER A 157 -20.95 5.76 6.69
N ASN A 158 -22.23 5.45 6.86
CA ASN A 158 -22.76 4.87 8.09
C ASN A 158 -23.31 3.46 7.85
N VAL A 159 -22.76 2.46 8.56
CA VAL A 159 -23.21 1.07 8.45
C VAL A 159 -24.68 0.90 8.85
N SER A 160 -25.19 1.70 9.79
CA SER A 160 -26.54 1.51 10.34
C SER A 160 -27.65 1.70 9.32
N GLU A 161 -27.36 2.41 8.22
CA GLU A 161 -28.28 2.61 7.08
C GLU A 161 -28.37 1.36 6.18
N HIS A 162 -27.51 0.36 6.41
CA HIS A 162 -27.33 -0.81 5.53
C HIS A 162 -27.38 -2.15 6.27
N ILE A 163 -27.77 -2.18 7.55
CA ILE A 163 -27.85 -3.43 8.34
C ILE A 163 -29.24 -4.10 8.28
N HIS A 164 -30.18 -3.60 7.49
CA HIS A 164 -31.57 -4.08 7.51
C HIS A 164 -31.78 -5.38 6.72
N SER A 165 -30.84 -5.76 5.86
CA SER A 165 -30.85 -7.05 5.16
C SER A 165 -29.42 -7.51 4.84
N GLN A 166 -29.26 -8.82 4.59
CA GLN A 166 -27.98 -9.38 4.15
C GLN A 166 -27.48 -8.71 2.86
N GLU A 167 -28.39 -8.44 1.91
CA GLU A 167 -28.05 -7.77 0.65
C GLU A 167 -27.51 -6.36 0.86
N GLN A 168 -28.13 -5.56 1.73
CA GLN A 168 -27.64 -4.22 2.08
C GLN A 168 -26.28 -4.29 2.78
N LEU A 169 -26.10 -5.25 3.68
CA LEU A 169 -24.85 -5.44 4.40
C LEU A 169 -23.69 -5.79 3.46
N GLU A 170 -23.95 -6.65 2.46
CA GLU A 170 -22.97 -6.95 1.42
C GLU A 170 -22.70 -5.73 0.52
N ARG A 171 -23.71 -4.94 0.12
CA ARG A 171 -23.52 -3.69 -0.62
C ARG A 171 -22.60 -2.72 0.13
N TYR A 172 -22.85 -2.53 1.43
CA TYR A 172 -21.99 -1.73 2.28
C TYR A 172 -20.58 -2.31 2.37
N THR A 173 -20.45 -3.63 2.50
CA THR A 173 -19.15 -4.31 2.53
C THR A 173 -18.38 -4.10 1.23
N ARG A 174 -19.02 -4.22 0.06
CA ARG A 174 -18.40 -3.94 -1.24
C ARG A 174 -17.89 -2.50 -1.32
N ALA A 175 -18.72 -1.53 -0.93
CA ALA A 175 -18.33 -0.13 -0.87
C ALA A 175 -17.16 0.10 0.11
N PHE A 176 -17.18 -0.54 1.28
CA PHE A 176 -16.12 -0.47 2.28
C PHE A 176 -14.80 -1.02 1.73
N ILE A 177 -14.81 -2.20 1.10
CA ILE A 177 -13.63 -2.79 0.48
C ILE A 177 -13.09 -1.90 -0.65
N LEU A 178 -13.96 -1.28 -1.46
CA LEU A 178 -13.52 -0.31 -2.48
C LEU A 178 -12.76 0.87 -1.87
N ARG A 179 -13.20 1.38 -0.71
CA ARG A 179 -12.45 2.43 0.00
C ARG A 179 -11.08 1.94 0.46
N ILE A 180 -11.00 0.71 0.98
CA ILE A 180 -9.75 0.11 1.42
C ILE A 180 -8.79 -0.08 0.24
N ILE A 181 -9.29 -0.63 -0.86
CA ILE A 181 -8.50 -0.82 -2.09
C ILE A 181 -7.98 0.53 -2.59
N ARG A 182 -8.84 1.56 -2.62
CA ARG A 182 -8.46 2.88 -3.11
C ARG A 182 -7.51 3.62 -2.18
N GLY A 183 -7.64 3.43 -0.86
CA GLY A 183 -6.93 4.23 0.12
C GLY A 183 -5.56 3.68 0.51
N TYR A 184 -5.35 2.36 0.35
CA TYR A 184 -4.24 1.64 0.98
C TYR A 184 -3.61 0.49 0.20
N LEU A 185 -4.25 -0.03 -0.86
CA LEU A 185 -3.74 -1.20 -1.59
C LEU A 185 -3.36 -0.92 -3.05
N LEU A 186 -4.21 -0.22 -3.80
CA LEU A 186 -4.12 -0.05 -5.26
C LEU A 186 -4.49 1.38 -5.70
N THR A 187 -3.93 2.40 -5.03
CA THR A 187 -4.14 3.82 -5.30
C THR A 187 -3.64 4.10 -6.70
N ASP A 188 -4.47 4.75 -7.52
CA ASP A 188 -3.96 5.44 -8.69
C ASP A 188 -3.49 6.87 -8.32
N HIS A 189 -2.87 7.56 -9.28
CA HIS A 189 -2.49 8.96 -9.10
C HIS A 189 -3.70 9.93 -9.04
N SER A 190 -4.94 9.46 -9.12
CA SER A 190 -6.16 10.27 -9.13
C SER A 190 -6.85 10.30 -7.76
N ARG A 191 -6.59 11.31 -6.93
CA ARG A 191 -7.07 11.38 -5.53
C ARG A 191 -8.58 11.24 -5.32
N SER A 192 -9.38 11.34 -6.39
CA SER A 192 -10.84 11.41 -6.26
C SER A 192 -11.58 10.18 -6.78
N PHE A 193 -10.93 9.17 -7.36
CA PHE A 193 -11.61 8.09 -8.08
C PHE A 193 -11.07 6.70 -7.74
N VAL A 194 -11.95 5.70 -7.68
CA VAL A 194 -11.60 4.27 -7.59
C VAL A 194 -11.96 3.54 -8.88
N SER A 195 -11.12 2.61 -9.32
CA SER A 195 -11.42 1.79 -10.50
C SER A 195 -12.50 0.76 -10.19
N LEU A 196 -13.55 0.75 -11.01
CA LEU A 196 -14.68 -0.18 -10.89
C LEU A 196 -14.33 -1.60 -11.33
N ARG A 197 -13.15 -1.82 -11.92
CA ARG A 197 -12.62 -3.17 -12.16
C ARG A 197 -12.53 -3.99 -10.87
N TYR A 198 -12.30 -3.35 -9.72
CA TYR A 198 -12.24 -4.04 -8.45
C TYR A 198 -13.64 -4.41 -7.98
N LEU A 199 -14.65 -3.56 -8.25
CA LEU A 199 -16.04 -3.86 -7.91
C LEU A 199 -16.54 -5.13 -8.60
N SER A 200 -16.14 -5.39 -9.86
CA SER A 200 -16.50 -6.64 -10.54
C SER A 200 -15.95 -7.89 -9.86
N PHE A 201 -14.82 -7.79 -9.14
CA PHE A 201 -14.29 -8.91 -8.35
C PHE A 201 -14.95 -9.05 -6.97
N LEU A 202 -15.78 -8.08 -6.58
CA LEU A 202 -16.55 -8.11 -5.34
C LEU A 202 -17.99 -8.57 -5.56
N GLU A 203 -18.35 -8.99 -6.78
CA GLU A 203 -19.70 -9.47 -7.11
C GLU A 203 -20.08 -10.66 -6.22
N ASP A 204 -19.28 -11.71 -6.27
CA ASP A 204 -19.35 -12.86 -5.36
C ASP A 204 -18.25 -12.74 -4.31
N LEU A 205 -18.65 -12.54 -3.05
CA LEU A 205 -17.72 -12.38 -1.94
C LEU A 205 -16.99 -13.68 -1.56
N ASP A 206 -17.56 -14.86 -1.83
CA ASP A 206 -16.84 -16.13 -1.66
C ASP A 206 -15.75 -16.26 -2.70
N ALA A 207 -16.09 -16.03 -3.96
CA ALA A 207 -15.13 -16.09 -5.05
C ALA A 207 -14.00 -15.06 -4.84
N CYS A 208 -14.36 -13.83 -4.42
CA CYS A 208 -13.42 -12.78 -4.04
C CYS A 208 -12.39 -13.28 -3.00
N GLY A 209 -12.87 -13.95 -1.95
CA GLY A 209 -12.02 -14.52 -0.90
C GLY A 209 -11.09 -15.64 -1.36
N GLN A 210 -11.27 -16.18 -2.57
CA GLN A 210 -10.38 -17.17 -3.18
C GLN A 210 -9.40 -16.58 -4.19
N MET A 211 -9.40 -15.26 -4.40
CA MET A 211 -8.50 -14.61 -5.37
C MET A 211 -7.14 -14.26 -4.75
N SER A 212 -6.12 -14.19 -5.59
CA SER A 212 -4.76 -13.80 -5.20
C SER A 212 -4.60 -12.27 -5.12
N TRP A 213 -5.31 -11.65 -4.18
CA TRP A 213 -5.18 -10.21 -3.88
C TRP A 213 -3.76 -9.82 -3.51
N GLY A 214 -3.03 -10.70 -2.81
CA GLY A 214 -1.65 -10.47 -2.44
C GLY A 214 -0.72 -10.33 -3.65
N SER A 215 -0.90 -11.15 -4.69
CA SER A 215 -0.12 -11.00 -5.93
C SER A 215 -0.44 -9.70 -6.66
N CYS A 216 -1.71 -9.29 -6.66
CA CYS A 216 -2.12 -8.03 -7.26
C CYS A 216 -1.46 -6.82 -6.56
N VAL A 217 -1.44 -6.83 -5.23
CA VAL A 217 -0.79 -5.79 -4.42
C VAL A 217 0.72 -5.80 -4.62
N LEU A 218 1.36 -6.98 -4.62
CA LEU A 218 2.81 -7.11 -4.85
C LEU A 218 3.21 -6.56 -6.22
N ALA A 219 2.50 -6.96 -7.28
CA ALA A 219 2.77 -6.49 -8.63
C ALA A 219 2.58 -4.98 -8.78
N ASN A 220 1.53 -4.41 -8.16
CA ASN A 220 1.33 -2.97 -8.14
C ASN A 220 2.47 -2.26 -7.40
N MET A 221 2.91 -2.81 -6.28
CA MET A 221 3.98 -2.23 -5.48
C MET A 221 5.33 -2.23 -6.22
N TYR A 222 5.70 -3.33 -6.88
CA TYR A 222 6.90 -3.38 -7.71
C TYR A 222 6.84 -2.32 -8.81
N ARG A 223 5.69 -2.17 -9.47
CA ARG A 223 5.49 -1.14 -10.48
C ARG A 223 5.68 0.27 -9.89
N GLU A 224 5.07 0.56 -8.74
CA GLU A 224 5.19 1.87 -8.09
C GLU A 224 6.64 2.16 -7.67
N LEU A 225 7.38 1.17 -7.14
CA LEU A 225 8.80 1.32 -6.82
C LEU A 225 9.62 1.63 -8.10
N CYS A 226 9.40 0.89 -9.19
CA CYS A 226 10.07 1.17 -10.46
C CYS A 226 9.77 2.57 -10.98
N VAL A 227 8.51 3.02 -10.95
CA VAL A 227 8.15 4.37 -11.38
C VAL A 227 8.80 5.43 -10.48
N CYS A 228 8.79 5.21 -9.16
CA CYS A 228 9.34 6.16 -8.21
C CYS A 228 10.86 6.25 -8.24
N THR A 229 11.58 5.26 -8.77
CA THR A 229 13.03 5.44 -8.99
C THR A 229 13.36 6.56 -9.99
N ASN A 230 12.42 6.96 -10.86
CA ASN A 230 12.63 8.12 -11.73
C ASN A 230 12.60 9.42 -10.91
N TYR A 231 13.65 10.24 -10.98
CA TYR A 231 13.81 11.49 -10.22
C TYR A 231 12.60 12.43 -10.32
N ASP A 232 12.00 12.55 -11.52
CA ASP A 232 10.86 13.44 -11.78
C ASP A 232 9.56 12.97 -11.11
N HIS A 233 9.50 11.71 -10.69
CA HIS A 233 8.35 11.15 -10.01
C HIS A 233 8.42 11.41 -8.49
N LYS A 234 7.53 12.29 -8.00
CA LYS A 234 7.58 12.81 -6.62
C LYS A 234 6.55 12.21 -5.67
N GLU A 235 5.78 11.22 -6.10
CA GLU A 235 4.74 10.61 -5.29
C GLU A 235 4.76 9.09 -5.45
N ILE A 236 4.58 8.32 -4.38
CA ILE A 236 4.42 6.86 -4.44
C ILE A 236 3.02 6.47 -3.98
N GLY A 237 2.31 5.65 -4.76
CA GLY A 237 1.03 5.07 -4.38
C GLY A 237 1.20 3.79 -3.54
N ASP A 238 0.30 3.59 -2.57
CA ASP A 238 -0.11 2.36 -1.82
C ASP A 238 0.88 1.27 -1.40
N SER A 239 2.15 1.52 -1.60
CA SER A 239 3.23 0.59 -1.29
C SER A 239 3.88 0.91 0.04
N GLY A 240 3.66 2.12 0.56
CA GLY A 240 4.35 2.62 1.73
C GLY A 240 4.15 1.74 2.97
N ILE A 241 2.92 1.29 3.23
CA ILE A 241 2.63 0.44 4.39
C ILE A 241 3.35 -0.91 4.25
N LEU A 242 3.23 -1.58 3.10
CA LEU A 242 3.88 -2.87 2.86
C LEU A 242 5.41 -2.76 2.91
N VAL A 243 5.98 -1.77 2.24
CA VAL A 243 7.43 -1.53 2.19
C VAL A 243 7.99 -1.22 3.57
N GLN A 244 7.30 -0.38 4.36
CA GLN A 244 7.71 -0.07 5.73
C GLN A 244 7.59 -1.30 6.65
N LEU A 245 6.47 -2.01 6.60
CA LEU A 245 6.27 -3.21 7.41
C LEU A 245 7.32 -4.27 7.10
N TRP A 246 7.65 -4.46 5.82
CA TRP A 246 8.72 -5.34 5.39
C TRP A 246 10.06 -4.85 5.91
N ALA A 247 10.38 -3.56 5.80
CA ALA A 247 11.64 -3.02 6.28
C ALA A 247 11.79 -3.17 7.80
N TRP A 248 10.71 -2.96 8.57
CA TRP A 248 10.72 -3.16 10.02
C TRP A 248 10.86 -4.63 10.40
N TYR A 249 10.27 -5.54 9.64
CA TYR A 249 10.40 -6.97 9.87
C TYR A 249 11.80 -7.49 9.49
N ARG A 250 12.33 -7.05 8.34
CA ARG A 250 13.62 -7.47 7.80
C ARG A 250 14.80 -6.81 8.52
N PHE A 251 14.62 -5.57 8.97
CA PHE A 251 15.61 -4.73 9.66
C PHE A 251 15.04 -4.22 10.98
N PRO A 252 14.99 -5.05 12.05
CA PRO A 252 14.35 -4.69 13.31
C PRO A 252 14.90 -3.42 13.98
N PHE A 253 16.14 -3.02 13.66
CA PHE A 253 16.73 -1.77 14.16
C PHE A 253 16.10 -0.49 13.58
N LEU A 254 15.35 -0.61 12.48
CA LEU A 254 14.54 0.48 11.90
C LEU A 254 13.14 0.55 12.54
N ALA A 255 12.72 -0.50 13.25
CA ALA A 255 11.39 -0.58 13.83
C ALA A 255 11.31 0.22 15.16
N PRO A 256 10.12 0.72 15.54
CA PRO A 256 9.90 1.31 16.85
C PRO A 256 10.24 0.34 17.99
N PRO A 257 10.73 0.84 19.15
CA PRO A 257 11.05 0.00 20.29
C PRO A 257 9.81 -0.73 20.82
N HIS A 258 9.92 -2.06 20.96
CA HIS A 258 8.91 -3.01 21.48
C HIS A 258 7.74 -3.38 20.55
N PRO A 259 7.90 -4.32 19.59
CA PRO A 259 6.75 -4.93 18.91
C PRO A 259 5.96 -5.84 19.89
N PRO A 260 4.61 -5.91 19.84
CA PRO A 260 3.83 -6.68 20.78
C PRO A 260 3.65 -8.06 20.17
N LEU A 261 4.49 -9.00 20.59
CA LEU A 261 4.49 -10.37 20.06
C LEU A 261 3.30 -11.21 20.56
N SER A 262 2.36 -10.64 21.33
CA SER A 262 1.37 -11.39 22.11
C SER A 262 0.00 -11.57 21.44
N THR A 263 -0.29 -10.92 20.31
CA THR A 263 -1.54 -11.14 19.56
C THR A 263 -1.34 -12.20 18.48
N PHE A 264 -1.68 -13.44 18.83
CA PHE A 264 -1.76 -14.54 17.88
C PHE A 264 -3.07 -14.42 17.07
N HIS A 265 -3.09 -14.91 15.82
CA HIS A 265 -4.24 -14.91 14.87
C HIS A 265 -4.50 -13.67 14.00
N VAL A 266 -3.73 -12.58 14.12
CA VAL A 266 -3.77 -11.45 13.17
C VAL A 266 -2.46 -11.33 12.38
N PRO A 267 -2.47 -10.71 11.18
CA PRO A 267 -1.24 -10.47 10.41
C PRO A 267 -0.23 -9.65 11.20
N LEU A 268 1.06 -9.81 10.88
CA LEU A 268 2.15 -9.15 11.60
C LEU A 268 2.02 -7.63 11.59
N GLY A 269 1.57 -7.04 10.47
CA GLY A 269 1.33 -5.60 10.40
C GLY A 269 0.28 -5.12 11.40
N ALA A 270 -0.81 -5.88 11.57
CA ALA A 270 -1.90 -5.53 12.49
C ALA A 270 -1.44 -5.51 13.95
N ARG A 271 -0.46 -6.34 14.31
CA ARG A 271 0.14 -6.36 15.66
C ARG A 271 0.85 -5.05 15.97
N LEU A 272 1.46 -4.41 14.96
CA LEU A 272 2.25 -3.19 15.13
C LEU A 272 1.37 -1.93 15.29
N VAL A 273 0.11 -1.96 14.86
CA VAL A 273 -0.83 -0.83 14.95
C VAL A 273 -1.13 -0.47 16.42
N THR A 274 -1.29 -1.47 17.29
CA THR A 274 -1.67 -1.26 18.70
C THR A 274 -0.65 -0.40 19.47
N ILE A 275 0.62 -0.38 19.07
CA ILE A 275 1.67 0.44 19.71
C ILE A 275 1.69 1.87 19.19
N LEU A 276 1.50 2.06 17.88
CA LEU A 276 1.56 3.40 17.27
C LEU A 276 0.40 4.29 17.73
N CYS A 277 -0.71 3.69 18.20
CA CYS A 277 -1.75 4.43 18.92
C CYS A 277 -1.32 4.93 20.32
N VAL A 278 -0.29 4.31 20.93
CA VAL A 278 0.21 4.64 22.27
C VAL A 278 1.45 5.55 22.21
N ILE A 279 2.25 5.42 21.15
CA ILE A 279 3.44 6.24 20.92
C ILE A 279 3.08 7.36 19.95
N ASP A 280 2.90 8.58 20.47
CA ASP A 280 2.90 9.79 19.65
C ASP A 280 4.23 9.80 18.86
N LEU A 281 4.16 9.68 17.53
CA LEU A 281 5.31 9.57 16.60
C LEU A 281 6.19 10.83 16.55
N ARG A 282 6.09 11.70 17.56
CA ARG A 282 6.93 12.89 17.73
C ARG A 282 8.31 12.58 18.32
N ILE A 283 8.63 11.32 18.59
CA ILE A 283 9.89 10.96 19.23
C ILE A 283 10.85 10.32 18.22
N ASN A 284 11.78 11.16 17.76
CA ASN A 284 13.11 10.84 17.25
C ASN A 284 13.28 10.32 15.80
N ILE A 285 12.99 11.24 14.88
CA ILE A 285 13.67 11.45 13.58
C ILE A 285 15.22 11.62 13.71
N PHE A 286 15.76 11.72 14.93
CA PHE A 286 17.18 11.98 15.18
C PHE A 286 18.14 10.82 14.86
N ARG A 287 17.69 9.70 14.26
CA ARG A 287 18.57 8.56 13.92
C ARG A 287 18.41 7.93 12.52
N ILE A 288 17.64 8.55 11.61
CA ILE A 288 18.07 8.55 10.19
C ILE A 288 19.32 9.45 10.06
N ASN A 289 19.37 10.51 10.87
CA ASN A 289 20.46 11.50 10.96
C ASN A 289 21.80 11.01 11.53
N LEU A 290 22.02 9.72 11.81
CA LEU A 290 23.37 9.25 12.20
C LEU A 290 23.78 7.88 11.64
N TYR A 291 22.91 7.14 10.93
CA TYR A 291 23.21 5.76 10.47
C TYR A 291 23.14 5.55 8.95
N ILE A 292 22.56 6.48 8.18
CA ILE A 292 23.07 6.72 6.82
C ILE A 292 24.44 7.42 6.94
N GLU A 293 24.59 8.36 7.88
CA GLU A 293 25.85 9.08 8.09
C GLU A 293 26.99 8.18 8.60
N VAL A 294 26.81 7.30 9.60
CA VAL A 294 27.93 6.49 10.16
C VAL A 294 28.23 5.19 9.37
N LEU A 295 27.34 4.68 8.52
CA LEU A 295 27.56 3.45 7.74
C LEU A 295 27.88 3.67 6.25
N MET A 296 27.66 4.88 5.69
CA MET A 296 28.48 5.32 4.55
C MET A 296 29.91 5.67 4.97
N PHE A 297 30.14 6.07 6.23
CA PHE A 297 31.49 6.32 6.72
C PHE A 297 32.37 5.05 6.80
N PHE A 298 31.81 3.83 6.67
CA PHE A 298 32.53 2.57 6.94
C PHE A 298 32.48 1.47 5.85
N TYR A 299 31.91 1.69 4.66
CA TYR A 299 32.29 0.90 3.46
C TYR A 299 33.50 1.53 2.75
N LEU A 300 34.54 1.73 3.55
CA LEU A 300 35.80 2.40 3.26
C LEU A 300 36.99 1.44 3.50
N PHE A 301 36.76 0.13 3.46
CA PHE A 301 37.81 -0.90 3.42
C PHE A 301 37.43 -2.05 2.48
N LEU A 302 37.34 -1.74 1.17
CA LEU A 302 37.74 -2.55 0.00
C LEU A 302 37.15 -1.94 -1.28
#